data_AF-A0A7R9FA73-F1
#
_entry.id   AF-A0A7R9FA73-F1
#
_cell.length_a   1.000
_cell.length_b   1.000
_cell.length_c   1.000
_cell.angle_alpha   90.00
_cell.angle_beta   90.00
_cell.angle_gamma   90.00
#
_symmetry.space_group_name_H-M   'P 1'
#
loop_
_entity.id
_entity.type
_entity.pdbx_description
1 polymer ?
#
loop_
_entity_poly.entity_id
_entity_poly.type
_entity_poly.pdbx_seq_one_letter_code
_entity_poly.pdbx_strand_id
1 'polypeptide(L)'
;MSLRLITSKDLYLANLLSAHNTARISLTPHSTLCVLGSFPFIFSPCLNCEHSHHIAQLVYYSAFVIIFQFGWASVQISHLSLIPDLTPSEHERTGLISIRYSFTVCSNVLVYLVTWGVLHVTSDVQDAQIGPKDAYKFKHIVWIGLSLGAVTSLVFHLFVKEAPLEDGAHSPVVGQDKRTTSRVLRDHRLYQVAALYMATRLFSNLAQVYIPLYLHESLGLGAESLAIVPLVMFLASFGMSLVTKILNRKAGRKEKPPPVHPTEIRTSISPSSAVGLNTTSALANYATEAASIWVYLGSGSRYTGYEIYAVAILFGAGSSVMLVTSLGITSDLIGNNTESGAFLLSAVALTEVGHGSNTKQLRTTATYDPSSQQFVINTPDFQAAKCWIGNLGKNDTFCKTCTYALVFAQLITVDGSHGLHAFVVPIRDPTTFLPYPGLILGDIGDKAGLNGIDNG
;
A
#
# COMPACT_ATOMS: atom_id res chain seq x y z
N MET A 1 14.44 28.33 10.91
CA MET A 1 14.54 27.04 10.18
C MET A 1 14.80 27.37 8.72
N SER A 2 15.90 26.88 8.14
CA SER A 2 16.43 27.31 6.83
C SER A 2 15.66 26.65 5.68
N LEU A 3 15.16 27.44 4.70
CA LEU A 3 14.57 26.92 3.45
C LEU A 3 15.31 27.51 2.25
N ARG A 4 15.87 26.64 1.40
CA ARG A 4 16.47 26.98 0.10
C ARG A 4 15.40 26.98 -0.99
N LEU A 5 15.36 28.03 -1.81
CA LEU A 5 14.53 28.15 -3.01
C LEU A 5 15.23 27.50 -4.23
N ILE A 6 14.48 26.72 -5.00
CA ILE A 6 14.90 26.10 -6.27
C ILE A 6 14.55 27.04 -7.44
N THR A 7 15.44 27.16 -8.43
CA THR A 7 15.34 28.13 -9.53
C THR A 7 14.67 27.57 -10.79
N SER A 8 14.17 28.47 -11.65
CA SER A 8 13.19 28.21 -12.74
C SER A 8 13.61 27.26 -13.87
N LYS A 9 14.87 26.80 -13.94
CA LYS A 9 15.34 25.92 -15.02
C LYS A 9 14.92 24.45 -14.83
N ASP A 10 14.63 24.02 -13.61
CA ASP A 10 14.15 22.65 -13.32
C ASP A 10 12.67 22.42 -13.70
N LEU A 11 11.95 23.50 -14.04
CA LEU A 11 10.51 23.47 -14.35
C LEU A 11 10.21 22.96 -15.77
N TYR A 12 11.12 23.20 -16.74
CA TYR A 12 10.87 22.86 -18.15
C TYR A 12 11.10 21.38 -18.47
N LEU A 13 12.08 20.73 -17.83
CA LEU A 13 12.34 19.29 -18.00
C LEU A 13 11.30 18.43 -17.26
N ALA A 14 10.62 19.00 -16.25
CA ALA A 14 9.58 18.35 -15.48
C ALA A 14 8.25 18.20 -16.24
N ASN A 15 7.91 19.13 -17.14
CA ASN A 15 6.70 19.04 -17.94
C ASN A 15 6.74 17.91 -18.97
N LEU A 16 7.93 17.57 -19.49
CA LEU A 16 8.09 16.44 -20.41
C LEU A 16 7.92 15.07 -19.73
N LEU A 17 8.23 14.96 -18.44
CA LEU A 17 8.05 13.72 -17.66
C LEU A 17 6.65 13.63 -17.01
N SER A 18 5.97 14.76 -16.77
CA SER A 18 4.60 14.78 -16.23
C SER A 18 3.54 14.42 -17.29
N ALA A 19 3.81 14.67 -18.57
CA ALA A 19 2.91 14.29 -19.67
C ALA A 19 2.74 12.76 -19.84
N HIS A 20 3.57 11.95 -19.16
CA HIS A 20 3.50 10.49 -19.20
C HIS A 20 2.74 9.85 -18.03
N ASN A 21 2.25 10.63 -17.06
CA ASN A 21 1.51 10.12 -15.89
C ASN A 21 0.01 9.85 -16.17
N THR A 22 -0.43 10.08 -17.40
CA THR A 22 -1.83 10.06 -17.87
C THR A 22 -2.33 8.69 -18.30
N ALA A 23 -1.54 7.61 -18.17
CA ALA A 23 -1.88 6.29 -18.71
C ALA A 23 -1.80 5.15 -17.67
N ARG A 24 -2.36 5.34 -16.46
CA ARG A 24 -2.32 4.28 -15.43
C ARG A 24 -3.43 3.24 -15.58
N ILE A 25 -4.66 3.67 -15.86
CA ILE A 25 -5.78 2.76 -16.18
C ILE A 25 -5.75 2.36 -17.66
N SER A 26 -5.35 3.24 -18.59
CA SER A 26 -5.09 2.89 -20.00
C SER A 26 -4.10 1.72 -20.23
N LEU A 27 -3.21 1.43 -19.27
CA LEU A 27 -2.29 0.28 -19.33
C LEU A 27 -2.96 -1.06 -18.97
N THR A 28 -4.09 -1.03 -18.25
CA THR A 28 -4.82 -2.23 -17.81
C THR A 28 -5.39 -3.08 -18.97
N PRO A 29 -6.03 -2.54 -20.03
CA PRO A 29 -6.51 -3.38 -21.13
C PRO A 29 -5.36 -4.06 -21.90
N HIS A 30 -4.24 -3.35 -22.10
CA HIS A 30 -3.06 -3.89 -22.77
C HIS A 30 -2.43 -5.04 -21.97
N SER A 31 -2.36 -4.89 -20.65
CA SER A 31 -1.79 -5.91 -19.77
C SER A 31 -2.72 -7.13 -19.62
N THR A 32 -4.04 -6.93 -19.58
CA THR A 32 -5.00 -8.05 -19.66
C THR A 32 -4.85 -8.85 -20.95
N LEU A 33 -4.70 -8.18 -22.10
CA LEU A 33 -4.47 -8.86 -23.39
C LEU A 33 -3.17 -9.67 -23.40
N CYS A 34 -2.09 -9.14 -22.81
CA CYS A 34 -0.83 -9.87 -22.64
C CYS A 34 -1.02 -11.15 -21.83
N VAL A 35 -1.80 -11.11 -20.73
CA VAL A 35 -2.07 -12.29 -19.89
C VAL A 35 -2.94 -13.31 -20.63
N LEU A 36 -4.05 -12.88 -21.23
CA LEU A 36 -4.96 -13.76 -21.97
C LEU A 36 -4.27 -14.41 -23.18
N GLY A 37 -3.38 -13.65 -23.85
CA GLY A 37 -2.66 -14.09 -25.03
C GLY A 37 -1.43 -14.94 -24.76
N SER A 38 -0.87 -14.99 -23.53
CA SER A 38 0.33 -15.78 -23.23
C SER A 38 0.06 -17.00 -22.34
N PHE A 39 -0.87 -16.89 -21.39
CA PHE A 39 -1.10 -17.94 -20.39
C PHE A 39 -1.56 -19.30 -20.96
N PRO A 40 -2.45 -19.39 -21.98
CA PRO A 40 -2.80 -20.68 -22.60
C PRO A 40 -1.61 -21.41 -23.22
N PHE A 41 -0.65 -20.66 -23.77
CA PHE A 41 0.49 -21.22 -24.49
C PHE A 41 1.57 -21.76 -23.56
N ILE A 42 1.58 -21.35 -22.29
CA ILE A 42 2.45 -21.92 -21.26
C ILE A 42 2.03 -23.36 -20.93
N PHE A 43 0.72 -23.64 -20.93
CA PHE A 43 0.16 -24.95 -20.56
C PHE A 43 -0.29 -25.80 -21.75
N SER A 44 -0.07 -25.33 -22.97
CA SER A 44 -0.35 -26.09 -24.20
C SER A 44 0.93 -26.71 -24.75
N PRO A 45 0.84 -27.86 -25.46
CA PRO A 45 1.95 -28.37 -26.25
C PRO A 45 2.47 -27.29 -27.20
N CYS A 46 3.79 -27.24 -27.36
CA CYS A 46 4.42 -26.23 -28.20
C CYS A 46 3.97 -26.39 -29.66
N LEU A 47 3.46 -25.31 -30.26
CA LEU A 47 2.95 -25.30 -31.62
C LEU A 47 4.07 -25.70 -32.60
N ASN A 48 3.90 -26.81 -33.31
CA ASN A 48 4.83 -27.34 -34.32
C ASN A 48 6.28 -27.61 -33.84
N CYS A 49 6.52 -27.74 -32.53
CA CYS A 49 7.86 -27.88 -31.96
C CYS A 49 8.00 -29.11 -31.04
N GLU A 50 6.99 -29.99 -30.99
CA GLU A 50 6.96 -31.18 -30.14
C GLU A 50 8.19 -32.10 -30.30
N HIS A 51 8.74 -32.17 -31.52
CA HIS A 51 9.92 -32.98 -31.84
C HIS A 51 11.21 -32.17 -32.01
N SER A 52 11.16 -30.86 -31.78
CA SER A 52 12.33 -30.00 -31.91
C SER A 52 13.24 -30.10 -30.69
N HIS A 53 14.50 -29.67 -30.85
CA HIS A 53 15.49 -29.68 -29.80
C HIS A 53 15.02 -28.96 -28.53
N HIS A 54 15.36 -29.48 -27.33
CA HIS A 54 14.90 -28.95 -26.04
C HIS A 54 15.16 -27.45 -25.84
N ILE A 55 16.25 -26.92 -26.39
CA ILE A 55 16.55 -25.47 -26.34
C ILE A 55 15.51 -24.64 -27.11
N ALA A 56 15.01 -25.13 -28.24
CA ALA A 56 13.97 -24.43 -28.99
C ALA A 56 12.65 -24.37 -28.21
N GLN A 57 12.29 -25.47 -27.54
CA GLN A 57 11.14 -25.52 -26.64
C GLN A 57 11.33 -24.57 -25.44
N LEU A 58 12.53 -24.54 -24.85
CA LEU A 58 12.86 -23.64 -23.75
C LEU A 58 12.70 -22.17 -24.17
N VAL A 59 13.20 -21.78 -25.34
CA VAL A 59 13.08 -20.41 -25.86
C VAL A 59 11.61 -20.03 -26.09
N TYR A 60 10.82 -20.94 -26.68
CA TYR A 60 9.38 -20.74 -26.88
C TYR A 60 8.65 -20.47 -25.56
N TYR A 61 8.78 -21.38 -24.58
CA TYR A 61 8.09 -21.23 -23.30
C TYR A 61 8.59 -20.01 -22.52
N SER A 62 9.90 -19.72 -22.57
CA SER A 62 10.48 -18.54 -21.92
C SER A 62 9.90 -17.23 -22.46
N ALA A 63 9.69 -17.12 -23.78
CA ALA A 63 9.09 -15.93 -24.38
C ALA A 63 7.67 -15.66 -23.84
N PHE A 64 6.83 -16.69 -23.77
CA PHE A 64 5.47 -16.54 -23.22
C PHE A 64 5.47 -16.26 -21.73
N VAL A 65 6.35 -16.89 -20.96
CA VAL A 65 6.51 -16.61 -19.52
C VAL A 65 6.91 -15.15 -19.29
N ILE A 66 7.84 -14.59 -20.08
CA ILE A 66 8.23 -13.17 -19.96
C ILE A 66 7.04 -12.24 -20.22
N ILE A 67 6.27 -12.49 -21.29
CA ILE A 67 5.07 -11.71 -21.62
C ILE A 67 4.03 -11.79 -20.51
N PHE A 68 3.80 -13.00 -19.99
CA PHE A 68 2.90 -13.22 -18.85
C PHE A 68 3.33 -12.43 -17.62
N GLN A 69 4.61 -12.48 -17.24
CA GLN A 69 5.12 -11.78 -16.05
C GLN A 69 4.99 -10.27 -16.17
N PHE A 70 5.22 -9.71 -17.35
CA PHE A 70 4.99 -8.29 -17.60
C PHE A 70 3.50 -7.93 -17.47
N GLY A 71 2.62 -8.70 -18.11
CA GLY A 71 1.17 -8.49 -18.04
C GLY A 71 0.65 -8.58 -16.60
N TRP A 72 1.01 -9.64 -15.88
CA TRP A 72 0.62 -9.85 -14.49
C TRP A 72 1.09 -8.72 -13.56
N ALA A 73 2.36 -8.32 -13.66
CA ALA A 73 2.90 -7.24 -12.84
C ALA A 73 2.24 -5.89 -13.16
N SER A 74 2.00 -5.62 -14.44
CA SER A 74 1.36 -4.38 -14.91
C SER A 74 -0.07 -4.23 -14.38
N VAL A 75 -0.91 -5.29 -14.48
CA VAL A 75 -2.26 -5.31 -13.91
C VAL A 75 -2.21 -5.04 -12.41
N GLN A 76 -1.32 -5.75 -11.68
CA GLN A 76 -1.24 -5.64 -10.23
C GLN A 76 -0.83 -4.24 -9.76
N ILE A 77 0.17 -3.63 -10.40
CA ILE A 77 0.65 -2.29 -10.04
C ILE A 77 -0.41 -1.23 -10.34
N SER A 78 -1.06 -1.33 -11.51
CA SER A 78 -2.09 -0.38 -11.93
C SER A 78 -3.28 -0.37 -10.97
N HIS A 79 -3.79 -1.55 -10.58
CA HIS A 79 -4.87 -1.65 -9.58
C HIS A 79 -4.46 -1.13 -8.20
N LEU A 80 -3.23 -1.39 -7.76
CA LEU A 80 -2.72 -0.84 -6.48
C LEU A 80 -2.64 0.68 -6.50
N SER A 81 -2.28 1.26 -7.66
CA SER A 81 -2.18 2.72 -7.82
C SER A 81 -3.53 3.43 -7.89
N LEU A 82 -4.61 2.71 -8.21
CA LEU A 82 -5.98 3.28 -8.27
C LEU A 82 -6.59 3.51 -6.89
N ILE A 83 -6.18 2.72 -5.89
CA ILE A 83 -6.80 2.71 -4.56
C ILE A 83 -6.73 4.08 -3.86
N PRO A 84 -5.60 4.82 -3.88
CA PRO A 84 -5.53 6.17 -3.32
C PRO A 84 -6.42 7.20 -4.01
N ASP A 85 -6.73 7.00 -5.30
CA ASP A 85 -7.57 7.91 -6.08
C ASP A 85 -9.06 7.70 -5.76
N LEU A 86 -9.45 6.52 -5.29
CA LEU A 86 -10.83 6.18 -4.93
C LEU A 86 -11.27 6.78 -3.59
N THR A 87 -10.34 7.06 -2.67
CA THR A 87 -10.67 7.68 -1.38
C THR A 87 -9.52 8.53 -0.83
N PRO A 88 -9.82 9.77 -0.39
CA PRO A 88 -8.84 10.61 0.29
C PRO A 88 -8.57 10.14 1.74
N SER A 89 -9.40 9.26 2.30
CA SER A 89 -9.29 8.79 3.69
C SER A 89 -8.39 7.55 3.82
N GLU A 90 -7.33 7.64 4.63
CA GLU A 90 -6.43 6.51 4.94
C GLU A 90 -7.17 5.30 5.54
N HIS A 91 -8.19 5.56 6.35
CA HIS A 91 -8.98 4.51 7.00
C HIS A 91 -9.79 3.72 5.98
N GLU A 92 -10.45 4.42 5.06
CA GLU A 92 -11.21 3.79 3.96
C GLU A 92 -10.29 3.07 2.99
N ARG A 93 -9.11 3.64 2.70
CA ARG A 93 -8.09 3.02 1.86
C ARG A 93 -7.66 1.65 2.39
N THR A 94 -7.43 1.56 3.70
CA THR A 94 -7.12 0.30 4.38
C THR A 94 -8.28 -0.70 4.25
N GLY A 95 -9.53 -0.23 4.33
CA GLY A 95 -10.73 -1.03 4.09
C GLY A 95 -10.78 -1.59 2.65
N LEU A 96 -10.54 -0.77 1.64
CA LEU A 96 -10.52 -1.17 0.22
C LEU A 96 -9.43 -2.20 -0.06
N ILE A 97 -8.22 -2.01 0.49
CA ILE A 97 -7.12 -2.97 0.37
C ILE A 97 -7.52 -4.33 0.99
N SER A 98 -8.19 -4.32 2.14
CA SER A 98 -8.68 -5.54 2.78
C SER A 98 -9.72 -6.27 1.94
N ILE A 99 -10.67 -5.54 1.34
CA ILE A 99 -11.71 -6.12 0.47
C ILE A 99 -11.06 -6.77 -0.77
N ARG A 100 -10.11 -6.08 -1.41
CA ARG A 100 -9.35 -6.62 -2.54
C ARG A 100 -8.64 -7.92 -2.19
N TYR A 101 -8.00 -7.98 -1.03
CA TYR A 101 -7.31 -9.19 -0.57
C TYR A 101 -8.30 -10.35 -0.37
N SER A 102 -9.47 -10.11 0.22
CA SER A 102 -10.52 -11.12 0.35
C SER A 102 -10.94 -11.70 -1.00
N PHE A 103 -11.14 -10.86 -2.02
CA PHE A 103 -11.45 -11.34 -3.38
C PHE A 103 -10.31 -12.17 -3.99
N THR A 104 -9.06 -11.83 -3.68
CA THR A 104 -7.90 -12.63 -4.09
C THR A 104 -7.92 -14.03 -3.46
N VAL A 105 -8.28 -14.13 -2.19
CA VAL A 105 -8.42 -15.43 -1.50
C VAL A 105 -9.56 -16.24 -2.11
N CYS A 106 -10.73 -15.63 -2.34
CA CYS A 106 -11.87 -16.30 -2.99
C CYS A 106 -11.51 -16.82 -4.38
N SER A 107 -10.76 -16.04 -5.17
CA SER A 107 -10.29 -16.45 -6.50
C SER A 107 -9.35 -17.66 -6.42
N ASN A 108 -8.40 -17.67 -5.49
CA ASN A 108 -7.50 -18.82 -5.30
C ASN A 108 -8.27 -20.09 -4.90
N VAL A 109 -9.20 -19.98 -3.94
CA VAL A 109 -10.06 -21.10 -3.53
C VAL A 109 -10.84 -21.65 -4.72
N LEU A 110 -11.42 -20.76 -5.55
CA LEU A 110 -12.15 -21.16 -6.75
C LEU A 110 -11.27 -21.93 -7.74
N VAL A 111 -10.02 -21.50 -7.97
CA VAL A 111 -9.09 -22.21 -8.86
C VAL A 111 -8.77 -23.62 -8.35
N TYR A 112 -8.59 -23.80 -7.04
CA TYR A 112 -8.38 -25.13 -6.45
C TYR A 112 -9.63 -26.00 -6.52
N LEU A 113 -10.83 -25.44 -6.32
CA LEU A 113 -12.09 -26.18 -6.47
C LEU A 113 -12.31 -26.62 -7.92
N VAL A 114 -12.03 -25.76 -8.89
CA VAL A 114 -12.08 -26.12 -10.33
C VAL A 114 -11.06 -27.21 -10.65
N THR A 115 -9.84 -27.10 -10.13
CA THR A 115 -8.78 -28.09 -10.34
C THR A 115 -9.17 -29.44 -9.75
N TRP A 116 -9.66 -29.46 -8.51
CA TRP A 116 -10.18 -30.66 -7.86
C TRP A 116 -11.34 -31.26 -8.66
N GLY A 117 -12.31 -30.44 -9.08
CA GLY A 117 -13.45 -30.90 -9.87
C GLY A 117 -13.05 -31.51 -11.20
N VAL A 118 -12.14 -30.87 -11.95
CA VAL A 118 -11.65 -31.40 -13.23
C VAL A 118 -10.89 -32.71 -13.02
N LEU A 119 -9.97 -32.75 -12.05
CA LEU A 119 -9.18 -33.96 -11.78
C LEU A 119 -10.05 -35.10 -11.24
N HIS A 120 -11.05 -34.83 -10.42
CA HIS A 120 -11.96 -35.86 -9.90
C HIS A 120 -12.90 -36.40 -10.99
N VAL A 121 -13.49 -35.53 -11.82
CA VAL A 121 -14.44 -35.94 -12.87
C VAL A 121 -13.76 -36.70 -14.02
N THR A 122 -12.49 -36.41 -14.31
CA THR A 122 -11.77 -36.99 -15.45
C THR A 122 -10.80 -38.11 -15.07
N SER A 123 -10.78 -38.55 -13.82
CA SER A 123 -9.94 -39.68 -13.40
C SER A 123 -10.74 -40.98 -13.42
N ASP A 124 -10.39 -41.87 -14.36
CA ASP A 124 -11.00 -43.20 -14.49
C ASP A 124 -10.56 -44.18 -13.38
N VAL A 125 -9.44 -43.89 -12.69
CA VAL A 125 -8.85 -44.73 -11.64
C VAL A 125 -8.56 -43.86 -10.42
N GLN A 126 -9.11 -44.26 -9.26
CA GLN A 126 -8.76 -43.68 -7.96
C GLN A 126 -7.27 -43.94 -7.68
N ASP A 127 -6.56 -42.89 -7.26
CA ASP A 127 -5.11 -42.88 -6.96
C ASP A 127 -4.15 -42.97 -8.16
N ALA A 128 -4.61 -42.75 -9.40
CA ALA A 128 -3.69 -42.59 -10.52
C ALA A 128 -2.82 -41.32 -10.36
N GLN A 129 -1.52 -41.49 -10.56
CA GLN A 129 -0.58 -40.37 -10.66
C GLN A 129 -0.77 -39.61 -11.96
N ILE A 130 -0.58 -38.29 -11.88
CA ILE A 130 -0.64 -37.41 -13.05
C ILE A 130 0.51 -37.75 -13.99
N GLY A 131 0.20 -38.04 -15.25
CA GLY A 131 1.18 -38.32 -16.29
C GLY A 131 1.12 -37.34 -17.46
N PRO A 132 2.02 -37.49 -18.45
CA PRO A 132 2.01 -36.68 -19.67
C PRO A 132 0.69 -36.74 -20.45
N LYS A 133 -0.06 -37.85 -20.30
CA LYS A 133 -1.37 -38.05 -20.93
C LYS A 133 -2.46 -37.15 -20.35
N ASP A 134 -2.28 -36.64 -19.13
CA ASP A 134 -3.25 -35.79 -18.44
C ASP A 134 -3.13 -34.30 -18.82
N ALA A 135 -2.23 -33.95 -19.74
CA ALA A 135 -2.00 -32.56 -20.17
C ALA A 135 -3.30 -31.84 -20.61
N TYR A 136 -4.25 -32.57 -21.21
CA TYR A 136 -5.54 -32.01 -21.61
C TYR A 136 -6.39 -31.55 -20.40
N LYS A 137 -6.27 -32.22 -19.24
CA LYS A 137 -6.98 -31.86 -18.00
C LYS A 137 -6.54 -30.47 -17.52
N PHE A 138 -5.23 -30.22 -17.51
CA PHE A 138 -4.66 -28.91 -17.17
C PHE A 138 -5.03 -27.83 -18.16
N LYS A 139 -5.07 -28.15 -19.46
CA LYS A 139 -5.57 -27.23 -20.48
C LYS A 139 -7.01 -26.80 -20.18
N HIS A 140 -7.90 -27.71 -19.81
CA HIS A 140 -9.28 -27.36 -19.42
C HIS A 140 -9.33 -26.42 -18.20
N ILE A 141 -8.54 -26.70 -17.16
CA ILE A 141 -8.44 -25.84 -15.97
C ILE A 141 -8.03 -24.41 -16.37
N VAL A 142 -7.01 -24.28 -17.23
CA VAL A 142 -6.51 -22.99 -17.71
C VAL A 142 -7.58 -22.23 -18.51
N TRP A 143 -8.30 -22.89 -19.43
CA TRP A 143 -9.37 -22.23 -20.19
C TRP A 143 -10.53 -21.77 -19.31
N ILE A 144 -10.94 -22.57 -18.33
CA ILE A 144 -11.97 -22.19 -17.36
C ILE A 144 -11.50 -20.96 -16.57
N GLY A 145 -10.28 -20.98 -16.01
CA GLY A 145 -9.73 -19.85 -15.26
C GLY A 145 -9.61 -18.57 -16.09
N LEU A 146 -9.15 -18.68 -17.33
CA LEU A 146 -9.02 -17.54 -18.24
C LEU A 146 -10.36 -16.96 -18.68
N SER A 147 -11.36 -17.80 -18.96
CA SER A 147 -12.70 -17.31 -19.32
C SER A 147 -13.32 -16.47 -18.20
N LEU A 148 -13.20 -16.95 -16.96
CA LEU A 148 -13.68 -16.22 -15.79
C LEU A 148 -12.88 -14.91 -15.55
N GLY A 149 -11.56 -14.96 -15.72
CA GLY A 149 -10.69 -13.79 -15.67
C GLY A 149 -11.02 -12.75 -16.75
N ALA A 150 -11.30 -13.19 -17.97
CA ALA A 150 -11.67 -12.32 -19.09
C ALA A 150 -13.02 -11.63 -18.85
N VAL A 151 -14.03 -12.39 -18.37
CA VAL A 151 -15.35 -11.83 -18.04
C VAL A 151 -15.24 -10.78 -16.93
N THR A 152 -14.51 -11.08 -15.85
CA THR A 152 -14.33 -10.14 -14.74
C THR A 152 -13.53 -8.91 -15.13
N SER A 153 -12.51 -9.05 -15.98
CA SER A 153 -11.77 -7.92 -16.54
C SER A 153 -12.63 -7.06 -17.48
N LEU A 154 -13.47 -7.68 -18.32
CA LEU A 154 -14.42 -6.95 -19.16
C LEU A 154 -15.39 -6.12 -18.32
N VAL A 155 -15.95 -6.70 -17.26
CA VAL A 155 -16.80 -5.99 -16.30
C VAL A 155 -16.03 -4.78 -15.72
N PHE A 156 -14.79 -4.97 -15.26
CA PHE A 156 -13.99 -3.86 -14.75
C PHE A 156 -13.86 -2.71 -15.76
N HIS A 157 -13.51 -3.01 -17.01
CA HIS A 157 -13.35 -1.98 -18.04
C HIS A 157 -14.65 -1.30 -18.48
N LEU A 158 -15.80 -1.99 -18.38
CA LEU A 158 -17.10 -1.40 -18.71
C LEU A 158 -17.61 -0.45 -17.61
N PHE A 159 -17.36 -0.78 -16.34
CA PHE A 159 -17.87 -0.01 -15.21
C PHE A 159 -16.91 1.07 -14.71
N VAL A 160 -15.60 0.88 -14.87
CA VAL A 160 -14.59 1.86 -14.43
C VAL A 160 -14.26 2.79 -15.60
N LYS A 161 -14.96 3.93 -15.65
CA LYS A 161 -14.69 5.00 -16.61
C LYS A 161 -13.69 5.99 -16.02
N GLU A 162 -12.69 6.36 -16.81
CA GLU A 162 -11.80 7.46 -16.49
C GLU A 162 -12.57 8.79 -16.59
N ALA A 163 -12.43 9.66 -15.58
CA ALA A 163 -12.90 11.03 -15.71
C ALA A 163 -12.00 11.75 -16.75
N PRO A 164 -12.56 12.32 -17.83
CA PRO A 164 -11.77 13.10 -18.77
C PRO A 164 -11.16 14.30 -18.01
N LEU A 165 -9.88 14.54 -18.25
CA LEU A 165 -9.21 15.74 -17.77
C LEU A 165 -9.95 16.95 -18.31
N GLU A 166 -10.52 17.79 -17.43
CA GLU A 166 -10.88 19.14 -17.82
C GLU A 166 -9.58 19.90 -18.15
N ASP A 167 -9.38 20.20 -19.42
CA ASP A 167 -8.23 20.93 -19.99
C ASP A 167 -8.08 22.40 -19.49
N GLY A 168 -8.64 22.74 -18.32
CA GLY A 168 -8.83 24.13 -17.88
C GLY A 168 -8.18 24.56 -16.57
N ALA A 169 -7.64 23.67 -15.74
CA ALA A 169 -7.19 24.05 -14.39
C ALA A 169 -5.76 23.56 -14.08
N HIS A 170 -4.78 24.10 -14.79
CA HIS A 170 -3.40 24.12 -14.32
C HIS A 170 -3.25 25.09 -13.14
N SER A 171 -3.77 24.69 -11.97
CA SER A 171 -3.22 25.20 -10.71
C SER A 171 -1.94 24.41 -10.46
N PRO A 172 -0.75 25.02 -10.50
CA PRO A 172 0.47 24.34 -10.14
C PRO A 172 0.33 23.98 -8.66
N VAL A 173 0.24 22.69 -8.35
CA VAL A 173 0.38 22.20 -6.98
C VAL A 173 1.84 22.47 -6.59
N VAL A 174 2.07 23.66 -6.04
CA VAL A 174 3.34 24.07 -5.44
C VAL A 174 3.55 23.19 -4.21
N GLY A 175 4.58 22.35 -4.24
CA GLY A 175 5.06 21.66 -3.05
C GLY A 175 4.97 20.13 -3.03
N GLN A 176 4.87 19.43 -4.17
CA GLN A 176 5.34 18.03 -4.16
C GLN A 176 6.87 18.05 -4.05
N ASP A 177 7.37 17.83 -2.84
CA ASP A 177 8.79 17.61 -2.61
C ASP A 177 9.19 16.35 -3.38
N LYS A 178 9.79 16.54 -4.55
CA LYS A 178 10.23 15.46 -5.41
C LYS A 178 11.42 14.81 -4.71
N ARG A 179 11.16 13.81 -3.88
CA ARG A 179 12.19 12.84 -3.50
C ARG A 179 12.70 12.23 -4.80
N THR A 180 13.85 12.72 -5.28
CA THR A 180 14.50 12.20 -6.50
C THR A 180 14.64 10.69 -6.32
N THR A 181 14.30 9.88 -7.33
CA THR A 181 14.40 8.41 -7.26
C THR A 181 15.77 7.96 -6.70
N SER A 182 16.83 8.72 -7.01
CA SER A 182 18.19 8.56 -6.46
C SER A 182 18.31 8.70 -4.93
N ARG A 183 17.56 9.61 -4.29
CA ARG A 183 17.52 9.77 -2.83
C ARG A 183 16.76 8.63 -2.15
N VAL A 184 15.66 8.15 -2.75
CA VAL A 184 14.89 7.00 -2.23
C VAL A 184 15.75 5.73 -2.27
N LEU A 185 16.46 5.51 -3.37
CA LEU A 185 17.36 4.36 -3.53
C LEU A 185 18.62 4.42 -2.64
N ARG A 186 18.90 5.53 -1.94
CA ARG A 186 20.01 5.65 -0.98
C ARG A 186 19.59 5.39 0.47
N ASP A 187 18.30 5.22 0.74
CA ASP A 187 17.81 4.99 2.08
C ASP A 187 18.11 3.55 2.53
N HIS A 188 18.95 3.38 3.55
CA HIS A 188 19.31 2.06 4.07
C HIS A 188 18.10 1.30 4.64
N ARG A 189 17.09 2.02 5.17
CA ARG A 189 15.87 1.40 5.72
C ARG A 189 15.06 0.71 4.63
N LEU A 190 15.07 1.26 3.42
CA LEU A 190 14.41 0.65 2.25
C LEU A 190 14.99 -0.75 1.97
N TYR A 191 16.31 -0.92 2.05
CA TYR A 191 16.94 -2.21 1.83
C TYR A 191 16.69 -3.21 2.95
N GLN A 192 16.63 -2.76 4.21
CA GLN A 192 16.27 -3.62 5.34
C GLN A 192 14.84 -4.15 5.21
N VAL A 193 13.89 -3.27 4.91
CA VAL A 193 12.49 -3.61 4.62
C VAL A 193 12.39 -4.55 3.42
N ALA A 194 13.06 -4.22 2.33
CA ALA A 194 13.04 -5.03 1.11
C ALA A 194 13.60 -6.43 1.37
N ALA A 195 14.73 -6.56 2.06
CA ALA A 195 15.33 -7.85 2.37
C ALA A 195 14.39 -8.73 3.21
N LEU A 196 13.78 -8.16 4.26
CA LEU A 196 12.82 -8.87 5.10
C LEU A 196 11.59 -9.32 4.29
N TYR A 197 11.00 -8.42 3.51
CA TYR A 197 9.86 -8.72 2.65
C TYR A 197 10.18 -9.79 1.60
N MET A 198 11.35 -9.70 0.97
CA MET A 198 11.81 -10.65 -0.03
C MET A 198 12.03 -12.05 0.58
N ALA A 199 12.64 -12.15 1.76
CA ALA A 199 12.82 -13.42 2.46
C ALA A 199 11.46 -14.08 2.78
N THR A 200 10.50 -13.30 3.27
CA THR A 200 9.14 -13.80 3.54
C THR A 200 8.44 -14.30 2.28
N ARG A 201 8.56 -13.55 1.17
CA ARG A 201 7.98 -13.92 -0.12
C ARG A 201 8.64 -15.17 -0.70
N LEU A 202 9.96 -15.27 -0.62
CA LEU A 202 10.70 -16.42 -1.08
C LEU A 202 10.24 -17.69 -0.37
N PHE A 203 10.16 -17.66 0.96
CA PHE A 203 9.66 -18.79 1.74
C PHE A 203 8.24 -19.21 1.31
N SER A 204 7.32 -18.26 1.23
CA SER A 204 5.91 -18.55 0.89
C SER A 204 5.78 -19.14 -0.51
N ASN A 205 6.54 -18.60 -1.47
CA ASN A 205 6.52 -19.09 -2.85
C ASN A 205 7.16 -20.48 -2.96
N LEU A 206 8.27 -20.74 -2.25
CA LEU A 206 8.89 -22.06 -2.22
C LEU A 206 7.95 -23.10 -1.63
N ALA A 207 7.28 -22.79 -0.51
CA ALA A 207 6.30 -23.70 0.07
C ALA A 207 5.14 -24.01 -0.90
N GLN A 208 4.63 -23.01 -1.61
CA GLN A 208 3.54 -23.21 -2.58
C GLN A 208 3.95 -24.02 -3.81
N VAL A 209 5.21 -23.90 -4.27
CA VAL A 209 5.70 -24.60 -5.47
C VAL A 209 6.17 -26.02 -5.14
N TYR A 210 6.94 -26.18 -4.06
CA TYR A 210 7.58 -27.45 -3.74
C TYR A 210 6.67 -28.43 -3.01
N ILE A 211 5.63 -27.99 -2.30
CA ILE A 211 4.69 -28.93 -1.66
C ILE A 211 3.98 -29.81 -2.71
N PRO A 212 3.32 -29.27 -3.76
CA PRO A 212 2.75 -30.11 -4.81
C PRO A 212 3.77 -31.06 -5.46
N LEU A 213 4.99 -30.57 -5.70
CA LEU A 213 6.06 -31.39 -6.28
C LEU A 213 6.46 -32.54 -5.34
N TYR A 214 6.58 -32.27 -4.04
CA TYR A 214 6.88 -33.27 -3.02
C TYR A 214 5.77 -34.32 -2.91
N LEU A 215 4.50 -33.91 -2.93
CA LEU A 215 3.35 -34.83 -2.90
C LEU A 215 3.35 -35.76 -4.13
N HIS A 216 3.71 -35.23 -5.30
CA HIS A 216 3.72 -35.97 -6.56
C HIS A 216 4.94 -36.89 -6.70
N GLU A 217 6.15 -36.34 -6.62
CA GLU A 217 7.39 -37.06 -6.92
C GLU A 217 7.89 -37.91 -5.75
N SER A 218 7.78 -37.41 -4.51
CA SER A 218 8.36 -38.08 -3.34
C SER A 218 7.37 -39.00 -2.64
N LEU A 219 6.13 -38.56 -2.45
CA LEU A 219 5.09 -39.37 -1.79
C LEU A 219 4.25 -40.19 -2.77
N GLY A 220 4.32 -39.88 -4.06
CA GLY A 220 3.60 -40.62 -5.09
C GLY A 220 2.08 -40.57 -4.96
N LEU A 221 1.52 -39.52 -4.36
CA LEU A 221 0.09 -39.42 -4.10
C LEU A 221 -0.71 -39.20 -5.39
N GLY A 222 -1.98 -39.62 -5.34
CA GLY A 222 -2.93 -39.43 -6.43
C GLY A 222 -3.13 -37.96 -6.78
N ALA A 223 -3.62 -37.72 -8.00
CA ALA A 223 -3.86 -36.39 -8.56
C ALA A 223 -4.71 -35.48 -7.65
N GLU A 224 -5.64 -36.05 -6.89
CA GLU A 224 -6.55 -35.33 -6.01
C GLU A 224 -5.81 -34.58 -4.87
N SER A 225 -4.78 -35.20 -4.29
CA SER A 225 -3.99 -34.60 -3.19
C SER A 225 -3.27 -33.33 -3.63
N LEU A 226 -2.97 -33.19 -4.92
CA LEU A 226 -2.31 -32.00 -5.50
C LEU A 226 -3.23 -30.77 -5.54
N ALA A 227 -4.55 -30.96 -5.44
CA ALA A 227 -5.51 -29.87 -5.31
C ALA A 227 -5.87 -29.61 -3.83
N ILE A 228 -6.12 -30.67 -3.05
CA ILE A 228 -6.60 -30.55 -1.67
C ILE A 228 -5.53 -29.99 -0.74
N VAL A 229 -4.29 -30.48 -0.80
CA VAL A 229 -3.26 -30.07 0.16
C VAL A 229 -2.92 -28.57 0.04
N PRO A 230 -2.69 -28.01 -1.17
CA PRO A 230 -2.52 -26.57 -1.32
C PRO A 230 -3.77 -25.76 -0.92
N LEU A 231 -4.98 -26.26 -1.20
CA LEU A 231 -6.21 -25.63 -0.73
C LEU A 231 -6.26 -25.53 0.79
N VAL A 232 -5.88 -26.60 1.51
CA VAL A 232 -5.77 -26.61 2.97
C VAL A 232 -4.74 -25.59 3.46
N MET A 233 -3.58 -25.47 2.79
CA MET A 233 -2.59 -24.42 3.12
C MET A 233 -3.20 -23.02 2.97
N PHE A 234 -3.92 -22.75 1.88
CA PHE A 234 -4.56 -21.46 1.64
C PHE A 234 -5.66 -21.14 2.66
N LEU A 235 -6.52 -22.10 2.99
CA LEU A 235 -7.58 -21.93 3.98
C LEU A 235 -7.00 -21.70 5.38
N ALA A 236 -5.96 -22.45 5.76
CA ALA A 236 -5.24 -22.23 7.01
C ALA A 236 -4.57 -20.86 7.07
N SER A 237 -3.97 -20.40 5.96
CA SER A 237 -3.38 -19.05 5.85
C SER A 237 -4.43 -17.95 6.04
N PHE A 238 -5.60 -18.08 5.40
CA PHE A 238 -6.71 -17.14 5.57
C PHE A 238 -7.26 -17.15 7.00
N GLY A 239 -7.52 -18.33 7.56
CA GLY A 239 -8.01 -18.46 8.94
C GLY A 239 -7.04 -17.87 9.95
N MET A 240 -5.74 -18.13 9.79
CA MET A 240 -4.71 -17.58 10.66
C MET A 240 -4.62 -16.06 10.56
N SER A 241 -4.82 -15.46 9.38
CA SER A 241 -4.84 -13.99 9.24
C SER A 241 -5.92 -13.34 10.11
N LEU A 242 -7.11 -13.95 10.18
CA LEU A 242 -8.20 -13.47 11.06
C LEU A 242 -7.84 -13.61 12.53
N VAL A 243 -7.24 -14.74 12.91
CA VAL A 243 -6.77 -15.00 14.28
C VAL A 243 -5.69 -13.99 14.68
N THR A 244 -4.68 -13.76 13.84
CA THR A 244 -3.62 -12.77 14.08
C THR A 244 -4.20 -11.37 14.28
N LYS A 245 -5.23 -10.98 13.52
CA LYS A 245 -5.93 -9.71 13.73
C LYS A 245 -6.59 -9.61 15.11
N ILE A 246 -7.21 -10.69 15.59
CA ILE A 246 -7.84 -10.74 16.91
C ILE A 246 -6.78 -10.73 18.02
N LEU A 247 -5.71 -11.52 17.85
CA LEU A 247 -4.59 -11.58 18.79
C LEU A 247 -3.90 -10.22 18.91
N ASN A 248 -3.64 -9.55 17.78
CA ASN A 248 -3.05 -8.22 17.76
C ASN A 248 -3.94 -7.18 18.47
N ARG A 249 -5.26 -7.25 18.30
CA ARG A 249 -6.21 -6.37 19.02
C ARG A 249 -6.23 -6.62 20.53
N LYS A 250 -6.12 -7.88 20.97
CA LYS A 250 -6.15 -8.26 22.39
C LYS A 250 -4.80 -8.03 23.08
N ALA A 251 -3.70 -8.31 22.41
CA ALA A 251 -2.34 -8.19 22.95
C ALA A 251 -1.75 -6.77 22.80
N GLY A 252 -2.16 -6.00 21.79
CA GLY A 252 -1.66 -4.63 21.53
C GLY A 252 -2.22 -3.51 22.42
N ARG A 253 -3.08 -3.83 23.40
CA ARG A 253 -3.72 -2.85 24.31
C ARG A 253 -3.05 -2.76 25.68
N LYS A 254 -1.71 -2.72 25.76
CA LYS A 254 -1.03 -2.31 27.00
C LYS A 254 0.28 -1.60 26.70
N GLU A 255 0.21 -0.31 26.41
CA GLU A 255 1.23 0.62 26.91
C GLU A 255 0.70 2.06 26.88
N LYS A 256 0.58 2.66 28.07
CA LYS A 256 0.51 4.11 28.21
C LYS A 256 1.89 4.65 27.81
N PRO A 257 2.00 5.66 26.93
CA PRO A 257 3.28 6.31 26.71
C PRO A 257 3.78 6.89 28.06
N PRO A 258 5.04 6.64 28.46
CA PRO A 258 5.60 7.27 29.65
C PRO A 258 5.71 8.80 29.46
N PRO A 259 5.67 9.59 30.55
CA PRO A 259 5.82 11.04 30.47
C PRO A 259 7.18 11.42 29.88
N VAL A 260 7.19 12.32 28.89
CA VAL A 260 8.38 12.73 28.14
C VAL A 260 9.04 13.95 28.81
N HIS A 261 10.32 13.84 29.16
CA HIS A 261 11.18 14.98 29.47
C HIS A 261 11.85 15.52 28.19
N PRO A 262 12.11 16.84 28.06
CA PRO A 262 12.31 17.50 26.75
C PRO A 262 13.71 17.39 26.09
N THR A 263 14.58 16.42 26.42
CA THR A 263 16.00 16.50 26.00
C THR A 263 16.64 15.26 25.36
N GLU A 264 15.90 14.21 25.03
CA GLU A 264 16.50 13.04 24.36
C GLU A 264 16.00 12.83 22.92
N ILE A 265 16.94 12.93 21.96
CA ILE A 265 16.78 12.47 20.58
C ILE A 265 16.68 10.95 20.62
N ARG A 266 15.49 10.41 20.32
CA ARG A 266 15.20 8.97 20.35
C ARG A 266 15.93 8.25 19.21
N THR A 267 17.07 7.65 19.49
CA THR A 267 17.71 6.60 18.64
C THR A 267 17.34 5.18 19.05
N SER A 268 16.46 5.00 20.04
CA SER A 268 15.99 3.68 20.45
C SER A 268 14.63 3.34 19.84
N ILE A 269 14.62 2.29 19.03
CA ILE A 269 13.45 1.49 18.69
C ILE A 269 12.73 1.19 20.01
N SER A 270 11.48 1.63 20.18
CA SER A 270 10.67 1.29 21.35
C SER A 270 10.53 -0.23 21.38
N PRO A 271 11.07 -0.96 22.37
CA PRO A 271 11.12 -2.42 22.33
C PRO A 271 9.75 -3.08 22.49
N SER A 272 8.71 -2.32 22.78
CA SER A 272 7.50 -2.78 23.45
C SER A 272 6.25 -2.94 22.56
N SER A 273 6.06 -2.12 21.53
CA SER A 273 5.07 -2.40 20.46
C SER A 273 5.42 -3.67 19.68
N ALA A 274 6.70 -4.05 19.71
CA ALA A 274 7.23 -5.27 19.14
C ALA A 274 6.92 -6.52 20.01
N VAL A 275 6.71 -6.44 21.33
CA VAL A 275 6.64 -7.65 22.19
C VAL A 275 5.44 -8.55 21.91
N GLY A 276 4.26 -7.97 21.63
CA GLY A 276 3.03 -8.74 21.35
C GLY A 276 3.01 -9.36 19.94
N LEU A 277 3.58 -8.65 18.96
CA LEU A 277 3.73 -9.13 17.59
C LEU A 277 4.89 -10.14 17.49
N ASN A 278 5.95 -10.00 18.30
CA ASN A 278 7.13 -10.87 18.32
C ASN A 278 6.85 -12.24 18.93
N THR A 279 5.99 -12.35 19.95
CA THR A 279 5.71 -13.65 20.59
C THR A 279 4.83 -14.54 19.73
N THR A 280 3.75 -14.00 19.16
CA THR A 280 2.87 -14.73 18.23
C THR A 280 3.56 -15.06 16.91
N SER A 281 4.40 -14.16 16.39
CA SER A 281 5.19 -14.43 15.18
C SER A 281 6.35 -15.39 15.38
N ALA A 282 7.04 -15.34 16.51
CA ALA A 282 8.08 -16.31 16.85
C ALA A 282 7.50 -17.72 16.96
N LEU A 283 6.36 -17.89 17.65
CA LEU A 283 5.68 -19.18 17.73
C LEU A 283 5.29 -19.73 16.36
N ALA A 284 4.77 -18.89 15.46
CA ALA A 284 4.42 -19.31 14.11
C ALA A 284 5.65 -19.70 13.27
N ASN A 285 6.77 -18.97 13.40
CA ASN A 285 8.02 -19.31 12.73
C ASN A 285 8.57 -20.65 13.22
N TYR A 286 8.64 -20.86 14.55
CA TYR A 286 9.05 -22.16 15.11
C TYR A 286 8.13 -23.30 14.70
N ALA A 287 6.83 -23.07 14.62
CA ALA A 287 5.88 -24.07 14.13
C ALA A 287 6.11 -24.42 12.66
N THR A 288 6.57 -23.46 11.85
CA THR A 288 6.88 -23.65 10.43
C THR A 288 8.21 -24.39 10.24
N GLU A 289 9.21 -24.09 11.07
CA GLU A 289 10.46 -24.85 11.13
C GLU A 289 10.20 -26.29 11.56
N ALA A 290 9.37 -26.49 12.59
CA ALA A 290 8.95 -27.82 13.03
C ALA A 290 8.19 -28.58 11.92
N ALA A 291 7.33 -27.90 11.15
CA ALA A 291 6.66 -28.49 10.00
C ALA A 291 7.65 -28.91 8.90
N SER A 292 8.71 -28.12 8.69
CA SER A 292 9.78 -28.45 7.72
C SER A 292 10.57 -29.69 8.15
N ILE A 293 10.86 -29.82 9.45
CA ILE A 293 11.46 -31.03 10.02
C ILE A 293 10.49 -32.22 9.91
N TRP A 294 9.19 -32.01 10.10
CA TRP A 294 8.17 -33.06 9.96
C TRP A 294 8.07 -33.56 8.51
N VAL A 295 8.23 -32.69 7.51
CA VAL A 295 8.36 -33.13 6.11
C VAL A 295 9.57 -34.03 5.91
N TYR A 296 10.72 -33.67 6.49
CA TYR A 296 11.94 -34.45 6.34
C TYR A 296 11.87 -35.83 7.01
N LEU A 297 11.25 -35.92 8.19
CA LEU A 297 11.14 -37.18 8.96
C LEU A 297 9.91 -38.03 8.60
N GLY A 298 8.93 -37.43 7.92
CA GLY A 298 7.65 -38.05 7.62
C GLY A 298 7.78 -39.22 6.65
N SER A 299 7.36 -40.41 7.09
CA SER A 299 7.31 -41.60 6.24
C SER A 299 6.16 -42.54 6.63
N GLY A 300 5.67 -43.33 5.67
CA GLY A 300 4.63 -44.33 5.87
C GLY A 300 3.20 -43.86 5.60
N SER A 301 2.24 -44.79 5.69
CA SER A 301 0.83 -44.59 5.31
C SER A 301 0.06 -43.63 6.22
N ARG A 302 0.47 -43.49 7.49
CA ARG A 302 -0.12 -42.51 8.42
C ARG A 302 0.26 -41.08 8.04
N TYR A 303 1.51 -40.89 7.62
CA TYR A 303 2.02 -39.60 7.19
C TYR A 303 1.28 -39.10 5.94
N THR A 304 1.20 -39.96 4.92
CA THR A 304 0.51 -39.65 3.66
C THR A 304 -1.00 -39.46 3.83
N GLY A 305 -1.63 -40.21 4.75
CA GLY A 305 -3.08 -40.16 4.95
C GLY A 305 -3.58 -38.98 5.79
N TYR A 306 -2.90 -38.63 6.89
CA TYR A 306 -3.41 -37.63 7.84
C TYR A 306 -2.39 -36.54 8.20
N GLU A 307 -1.12 -36.91 8.44
CA GLU A 307 -0.15 -35.95 8.98
C GLU A 307 0.24 -34.88 7.95
N ILE A 308 0.19 -35.18 6.66
CA ILE A 308 0.46 -34.21 5.58
C ILE A 308 -0.50 -33.01 5.62
N TYR A 309 -1.76 -33.23 6.03
CA TYR A 309 -2.73 -32.14 6.20
C TYR A 309 -2.40 -31.27 7.41
N ALA A 310 -1.86 -31.85 8.48
CA ALA A 310 -1.40 -31.07 9.63
C ALA A 310 -0.19 -30.20 9.24
N VAL A 311 0.76 -30.77 8.49
CA VAL A 311 1.90 -30.05 7.92
C VAL A 311 1.44 -28.90 7.01
N ALA A 312 0.45 -29.15 6.15
CA ALA A 312 -0.14 -28.14 5.26
C ALA A 312 -0.77 -26.98 6.05
N ILE A 313 -1.49 -27.28 7.13
CA ILE A 313 -2.07 -26.26 8.01
C ILE A 313 -0.97 -25.40 8.65
N LEU A 314 0.12 -26.03 9.11
CA LEU A 314 1.25 -25.31 9.73
C LEU A 314 1.96 -24.39 8.73
N PHE A 315 2.26 -24.87 7.51
CA PHE A 315 2.84 -24.03 6.45
C PHE A 315 1.91 -22.88 6.05
N GLY A 316 0.61 -23.16 5.91
CA GLY A 316 -0.40 -22.16 5.61
C GLY A 316 -0.46 -21.08 6.69
N ALA A 317 -0.60 -21.47 7.95
CA ALA A 317 -0.62 -20.56 9.09
C ALA A 317 0.68 -19.75 9.21
N GLY A 318 1.84 -20.41 9.08
CA GLY A 318 3.16 -19.79 9.12
C GLY A 318 3.35 -18.71 8.07
N SER A 319 3.01 -19.01 6.81
CA SER A 319 3.11 -18.05 5.70
C SER A 319 2.30 -16.78 5.94
N SER A 320 1.10 -16.91 6.53
CA SER A 320 0.20 -15.80 6.86
C SER A 320 0.82 -14.90 7.94
N VAL A 321 1.30 -15.51 9.02
CA VAL A 321 1.89 -14.77 10.14
C VAL A 321 3.17 -14.07 9.71
N MET A 322 4.06 -14.77 8.98
CA MET A 322 5.28 -14.17 8.44
C MET A 322 4.99 -12.94 7.56
N LEU A 323 3.98 -13.02 6.70
CA LEU A 323 3.60 -11.90 5.81
C LEU A 323 3.00 -10.73 6.60
N VAL A 324 2.12 -10.98 7.57
CA VAL A 324 1.54 -9.93 8.43
C VAL A 324 2.62 -9.26 9.28
N THR A 325 3.53 -10.04 9.87
CA THR A 325 4.62 -9.52 10.69
C THR A 325 5.61 -8.73 9.85
N SER A 326 5.98 -9.22 8.66
CA SER A 326 6.85 -8.50 7.72
C SER A 326 6.26 -7.15 7.31
N LEU A 327 4.96 -7.09 7.02
CA LEU A 327 4.25 -5.84 6.73
C LEU A 327 4.16 -4.90 7.95
N GLY A 328 3.97 -5.44 9.15
CA GLY A 328 3.99 -4.66 10.40
C GLY A 328 5.34 -4.03 10.66
N ILE A 329 6.41 -4.82 10.58
CA ILE A 329 7.80 -4.35 10.72
C ILE A 329 8.14 -3.34 9.62
N THR A 330 7.65 -3.55 8.40
CA THR A 330 7.80 -2.59 7.30
C THR A 330 7.17 -1.24 7.66
N SER A 331 5.95 -1.24 8.18
CA SER A 331 5.26 -0.02 8.64
C SER A 331 6.04 0.68 9.76
N ASP A 332 6.59 -0.07 10.71
CA ASP A 332 7.36 0.49 11.83
C ASP A 332 8.73 1.05 11.39
N LEU A 333 9.41 0.38 10.45
CA LEU A 333 10.69 0.81 9.86
C LEU A 333 10.54 2.07 9.00
N ILE A 334 9.41 2.19 8.28
CA ILE A 334 9.05 3.41 7.56
C ILE A 334 8.77 4.54 8.57
N GLY A 335 8.10 4.21 9.69
CA GLY A 335 7.82 5.13 10.79
C GLY A 335 6.91 6.30 10.36
N ASN A 336 6.97 7.41 11.10
CA ASN A 336 6.19 8.62 10.82
C ASN A 336 6.77 9.49 9.68
N ASN A 337 7.83 9.03 8.98
CA ASN A 337 8.35 9.71 7.79
C ASN A 337 7.49 9.39 6.55
N THR A 338 6.17 9.56 6.69
CA THR A 338 5.22 9.64 5.58
C THR A 338 5.28 11.01 4.91
N GLU A 339 6.47 11.54 4.64
CA GLU A 339 6.61 12.81 3.91
C GLU A 339 6.12 12.73 2.46
N SER A 340 5.73 11.54 1.99
CA SER A 340 4.99 11.32 0.75
C SER A 340 3.47 11.16 0.93
N GLY A 341 2.94 11.45 2.12
CA GLY A 341 1.51 11.39 2.45
C GLY A 341 1.08 12.32 3.59
N ALA A 342 1.87 13.37 3.91
CA ALA A 342 1.44 14.37 4.88
C ALA A 342 0.40 15.28 4.22
N PHE A 343 -0.88 14.94 4.39
CA PHE A 343 -1.95 15.94 4.29
C PHE A 343 -1.69 16.95 5.41
N LEU A 344 -0.91 18.01 5.11
CA LEU A 344 -0.89 19.19 5.97
C LEU A 344 -2.33 19.70 5.98
N LEU A 345 -3.04 19.46 7.07
CA LEU A 345 -4.29 20.16 7.36
C LEU A 345 -3.93 21.62 7.57
N SER A 346 -3.84 22.34 6.46
CA SER A 346 -3.51 23.76 6.44
C SER A 346 -4.77 24.59 6.33
N ALA A 347 -4.94 25.50 7.26
CA ALA A 347 -5.99 26.50 7.17
C ALA A 347 -5.49 27.71 6.37
N VAL A 348 -6.27 28.19 5.41
CA VAL A 348 -5.89 29.33 4.56
C VAL A 348 -6.35 30.62 5.23
N ALA A 349 -5.40 31.43 5.68
CA ALA A 349 -5.64 32.64 6.46
C ALA A 349 -5.30 33.89 5.65
N LEU A 350 -6.26 34.35 4.86
CA LEU A 350 -6.12 35.52 3.98
C LEU A 350 -6.88 36.74 4.51
N THR A 351 -8.19 36.61 4.67
CA THR A 351 -9.14 37.68 4.98
C THR A 351 -8.89 38.27 6.36
N GLU A 352 -8.84 39.60 6.46
CA GLU A 352 -8.77 40.32 7.74
C GLU A 352 -10.13 40.92 8.10
N VAL A 353 -10.46 40.95 9.39
CA VAL A 353 -11.75 41.48 9.91
C VAL A 353 -12.07 42.89 9.39
N GLY A 354 -11.07 43.78 9.35
CA GLY A 354 -11.26 45.19 8.98
C GLY A 354 -11.14 45.51 7.49
N HIS A 355 -10.49 44.64 6.70
CA HIS A 355 -10.17 44.94 5.29
C HIS A 355 -10.82 43.95 4.30
N GLY A 356 -11.40 42.85 4.79
CA GLY A 356 -12.09 41.86 3.97
C GLY A 356 -11.20 41.36 2.83
N SER A 357 -11.69 41.47 1.60
CA SER A 357 -11.00 41.02 0.38
C SER A 357 -9.95 42.01 -0.16
N ASN A 358 -9.69 43.15 0.51
CA ASN A 358 -8.69 44.11 0.07
C ASN A 358 -7.27 43.67 0.45
N THR A 359 -6.75 42.71 -0.32
CA THR A 359 -5.47 42.04 -0.08
C THR A 359 -4.24 42.97 -0.16
N LYS A 360 -4.35 44.11 -0.85
CA LYS A 360 -3.26 45.10 -0.95
C LYS A 360 -3.07 45.91 0.34
N GLN A 361 -4.11 46.05 1.16
CA GLN A 361 -4.08 46.83 2.41
C GLN A 361 -4.10 45.95 3.66
N LEU A 362 -3.72 44.67 3.54
CA LEU A 362 -3.54 43.79 4.68
C LEU A 362 -2.51 44.37 5.64
N ARG A 363 -2.83 44.35 6.94
CA ARG A 363 -1.99 44.94 7.99
C ARG A 363 -1.16 43.92 8.74
N THR A 364 -1.44 42.62 8.56
CA THR A 364 -0.53 41.57 9.02
C THR A 364 0.78 41.68 8.25
N THR A 365 1.90 41.83 8.96
CA THR A 365 3.24 41.97 8.37
C THR A 365 4.10 40.76 8.67
N ALA A 366 5.03 40.47 7.76
CA ALA A 366 6.08 39.47 7.93
C ALA A 366 7.43 40.17 7.77
N THR A 367 8.06 40.51 8.90
CA THR A 367 9.34 41.22 8.89
C THR A 367 10.49 40.21 8.95
N TYR A 368 11.42 40.28 8.00
CA TYR A 368 12.63 39.47 8.06
C TYR A 368 13.63 40.07 9.06
N ASP A 369 14.03 39.28 10.06
CA ASP A 369 15.09 39.61 11.00
C ASP A 369 16.41 38.92 10.56
N PRO A 370 17.41 39.68 10.09
CA PRO A 370 18.69 39.12 9.64
C PRO A 370 19.49 38.45 10.75
N SER A 371 19.30 38.86 12.00
CA SER A 371 20.08 38.34 13.14
C SER A 371 19.66 36.93 13.52
N SER A 372 18.36 36.65 13.51
CA SER A 372 17.79 35.33 13.79
C SER A 372 17.54 34.48 12.54
N GLN A 373 17.64 35.08 11.34
CA GLN A 373 17.25 34.50 10.06
C GLN A 373 15.81 33.97 10.06
N GLN A 374 14.89 34.74 10.66
CA GLN A 374 13.48 34.36 10.82
C GLN A 374 12.56 35.45 10.27
N PHE A 375 11.35 35.03 9.88
CA PHE A 375 10.25 35.94 9.60
C PHE A 375 9.40 36.08 10.85
N VAL A 376 9.27 37.30 11.34
CA VAL A 376 8.38 37.64 12.46
C VAL A 376 7.03 38.05 11.87
N ILE A 377 6.02 37.22 12.09
CA ILE A 377 4.64 37.52 11.70
C ILE A 377 4.01 38.36 12.82
N ASN A 378 3.50 39.54 12.47
CA ASN A 378 2.85 40.44 13.41
C ASN A 378 1.46 40.86 12.92
N THR A 379 0.47 40.70 13.79
CA THR A 379 -0.90 41.18 13.59
C THR A 379 -1.15 42.32 14.58
N PRO A 380 -1.27 43.58 14.12
CA PRO A 380 -1.21 44.74 15.02
C PRO A 380 -2.41 44.90 15.96
N ASP A 381 -3.61 44.51 15.54
CA ASP A 381 -4.82 44.58 16.36
C ASP A 381 -5.92 43.65 15.82
N PHE A 382 -7.08 43.63 16.50
CA PHE A 382 -8.22 42.77 16.15
C PHE A 382 -8.79 43.01 14.73
N GLN A 383 -8.75 44.23 14.20
CA GLN A 383 -9.19 44.47 12.82
C GLN A 383 -8.23 43.86 11.79
N ALA A 384 -6.98 43.54 12.18
CA ALA A 384 -6.04 42.78 11.35
C ALA A 384 -6.08 41.26 11.66
N ALA A 385 -6.92 40.82 12.60
CA ALA A 385 -7.10 39.41 12.85
C ALA A 385 -7.65 38.72 11.60
N LYS A 386 -7.16 37.52 11.34
CA LYS A 386 -7.64 36.73 10.22
C LYS A 386 -8.98 36.09 10.60
N CYS A 387 -9.93 36.05 9.67
CA CYS A 387 -11.28 35.54 9.91
C CYS A 387 -11.82 34.76 8.72
N TRP A 388 -12.87 33.99 8.97
CA TRP A 388 -13.52 33.08 8.01
C TRP A 388 -12.62 31.89 7.63
N ILE A 389 -11.73 31.52 8.55
CA ILE A 389 -10.73 30.48 8.35
C ILE A 389 -11.37 29.14 8.67
N GLY A 390 -11.64 28.33 7.64
CA GLY A 390 -12.13 26.97 7.87
C GLY A 390 -11.10 26.11 8.60
N ASN A 391 -11.59 25.19 9.46
CA ASN A 391 -10.79 24.20 10.18
C ASN A 391 -9.86 24.78 11.27
N LEU A 392 -10.09 26.04 11.70
CA LEU A 392 -9.27 26.73 12.71
C LEU A 392 -9.91 26.71 14.10
N GLY A 393 -11.23 26.69 14.17
CA GLY A 393 -12.04 26.82 15.38
C GLY A 393 -11.89 25.70 16.41
N LYS A 394 -12.54 25.92 17.55
CA LYS A 394 -12.71 24.96 18.65
C LYS A 394 -14.17 25.01 19.07
N ASN A 395 -14.89 23.92 18.86
CA ASN A 395 -16.21 23.70 19.43
C ASN A 395 -16.32 22.23 19.88
N ASP A 396 -17.29 21.91 20.76
CA ASP A 396 -17.41 20.57 21.37
C ASP A 396 -17.76 19.46 20.34
N THR A 397 -18.01 19.83 19.09
CA THR A 397 -18.40 18.92 17.99
C THR A 397 -17.29 18.72 16.95
N PHE A 398 -16.38 19.69 16.75
CA PHE A 398 -15.28 19.59 15.78
C PHE A 398 -13.90 19.52 16.44
N CYS A 399 -13.10 18.57 15.96
CA CYS A 399 -11.76 18.32 16.47
C CYS A 399 -10.79 19.41 16.02
N LYS A 400 -9.73 19.63 16.80
CA LYS A 400 -8.63 20.56 16.46
C LYS A 400 -7.84 20.02 15.26
N THR A 401 -8.29 20.29 14.05
CA THR A 401 -7.73 19.62 12.86
C THR A 401 -6.47 20.30 12.33
N CYS A 402 -6.40 21.63 12.38
CA CYS A 402 -5.29 22.38 11.78
C CYS A 402 -4.10 22.59 12.73
N THR A 403 -2.90 22.20 12.31
CA THR A 403 -1.62 22.42 13.02
C THR A 403 -0.77 23.52 12.41
N TYR A 404 -0.98 23.82 11.12
CA TYR A 404 -0.27 24.85 10.35
C TYR A 404 -1.26 25.75 9.61
N ALA A 405 -1.06 27.06 9.61
CA ALA A 405 -1.84 27.98 8.78
C ALA A 405 -0.99 28.53 7.63
N LEU A 406 -1.59 28.65 6.44
CA LEU A 406 -1.04 29.44 5.36
C LEU A 406 -1.50 30.90 5.55
N VAL A 407 -0.65 31.70 6.18
CA VAL A 407 -0.94 33.09 6.54
C VAL A 407 -0.45 34.03 5.47
N PHE A 408 -1.34 34.86 4.94
CA PHE A 408 -0.97 35.92 4.01
C PHE A 408 -0.62 37.21 4.76
N ALA A 409 0.59 37.72 4.52
CA ALA A 409 1.13 38.89 5.18
C ALA A 409 1.96 39.76 4.21
N GLN A 410 2.08 41.05 4.51
CA GLN A 410 2.95 41.97 3.78
C GLN A 410 4.42 41.69 4.15
N LEU A 411 5.21 41.27 3.18
CA LEU A 411 6.63 40.98 3.38
C LEU A 411 7.42 42.29 3.49
N ILE A 412 8.13 42.47 4.60
CA ILE A 412 9.03 43.60 4.85
C ILE A 412 10.44 43.06 5.04
N THR A 413 11.37 43.50 4.20
CA THR A 413 12.81 43.22 4.33
C THR A 413 13.57 44.52 4.59
N VAL A 414 14.89 44.43 4.75
CA VAL A 414 15.78 45.59 4.87
C VAL A 414 15.71 46.53 3.66
N ASP A 415 15.33 46.01 2.50
CA ASP A 415 15.26 46.77 1.24
C ASP A 415 13.87 47.41 1.01
N GLY A 416 12.90 47.13 1.88
CA GLY A 416 11.55 47.71 1.85
C GLY A 416 10.42 46.68 1.86
N SER A 417 9.21 47.13 1.49
CA SER A 417 8.01 46.28 1.42
C SER A 417 7.91 45.62 0.05
N HIS A 418 7.76 44.29 0.03
CA HIS A 418 7.68 43.46 -1.18
C HIS A 418 6.26 43.01 -1.52
N GLY A 419 5.26 43.52 -0.80
CA GLY A 419 3.87 43.16 -1.03
C GLY A 419 3.48 41.82 -0.41
N LEU A 420 2.30 41.33 -0.81
CA LEU A 420 1.65 40.20 -0.18
C LEU A 420 2.33 38.86 -0.50
N HIS A 421 2.69 38.12 0.55
CA HIS A 421 3.28 36.79 0.45
C HIS A 421 2.57 35.82 1.40
N ALA A 422 2.62 34.54 1.05
CA ALA A 422 2.06 33.46 1.85
C ALA A 422 3.16 32.80 2.69
N PHE A 423 2.91 32.64 3.98
CA PHE A 423 3.83 32.04 4.94
C PHE A 423 3.16 30.83 5.60
N VAL A 424 3.89 29.72 5.67
CA VAL A 424 3.44 28.54 6.41
C VAL A 424 3.83 28.74 7.87
N VAL A 425 2.83 28.95 8.73
CA VAL A 425 3.02 29.29 10.14
C VAL A 425 2.53 28.13 11.01
N PRO A 426 3.36 27.55 11.88
CA PRO A 426 2.91 26.57 12.85
C PRO A 426 2.02 27.28 13.89
N ILE A 427 0.76 26.86 14.00
CA ILE A 427 -0.21 27.50 14.91
C ILE A 427 -0.52 26.68 16.16
N ARG A 428 -0.30 25.37 16.12
CA ARG A 428 -0.51 24.46 17.24
C ARG A 428 0.64 23.46 17.35
N ASP A 429 0.91 23.01 18.57
CA ASP A 429 1.77 21.85 18.81
C ASP A 429 1.10 20.59 18.24
N PRO A 430 1.76 19.83 17.34
CA PRO A 430 1.19 18.64 16.70
C PRO A 430 0.86 17.49 17.69
N THR A 431 1.40 17.53 18.91
CA THR A 431 1.20 16.50 19.92
C THR A 431 0.07 16.84 20.89
N THR A 432 0.07 18.07 21.39
CA THR A 432 -0.94 18.53 22.37
C THR A 432 -2.15 19.21 21.72
N PHE A 433 -2.03 19.58 20.45
CA PHE A 433 -2.96 20.44 19.72
C PHE A 433 -3.27 21.74 20.47
N LEU A 434 -2.35 22.23 21.31
CA LEU A 434 -2.51 23.53 21.96
C LEU A 434 -1.87 24.61 21.09
N PRO A 435 -2.45 25.83 21.03
CA PRO A 435 -1.85 26.94 20.31
C PRO A 435 -0.49 27.30 20.90
N TYR A 436 0.46 27.71 20.05
CA TYR A 436 1.74 28.23 20.54
C TYR A 436 1.53 29.51 21.38
N PRO A 437 2.38 29.77 22.38
CA PRO A 437 2.31 30.99 23.16
C PRO A 437 2.32 32.25 22.28
N GLY A 438 1.41 33.18 22.55
CA GLY A 438 1.26 34.41 21.74
C GLY A 438 0.26 34.30 20.58
N LEU A 439 -0.25 33.11 20.26
CA LEU A 439 -1.32 32.93 19.28
C LEU A 439 -2.69 32.83 19.96
N ILE A 440 -3.63 33.65 19.50
CA ILE A 440 -5.03 33.59 19.89
C ILE A 440 -5.81 32.98 18.72
N LEU A 441 -6.42 31.83 18.96
CA LEU A 441 -7.27 31.12 17.99
C LEU A 441 -8.69 31.08 18.52
N GLY A 442 -9.67 31.36 17.67
CA GLY A 442 -11.09 31.40 18.03
C GLY A 442 -11.96 30.69 17.00
N ASP A 443 -13.22 30.51 17.35
CA ASP A 443 -14.29 30.09 16.44
C ASP A 443 -15.33 31.22 16.39
N ILE A 444 -15.76 31.58 15.19
CA ILE A 444 -16.80 32.59 14.93
C ILE A 444 -18.14 31.96 14.52
N GLY A 445 -18.27 30.63 14.63
CA GLY A 445 -19.54 29.89 14.54
C GLY A 445 -19.68 29.03 13.29
N ASP A 446 -20.91 28.61 12.98
CA ASP A 446 -21.17 27.75 11.84
C ASP A 446 -21.01 28.49 10.51
N LYS A 447 -20.38 27.83 9.53
CA LYS A 447 -20.26 28.36 8.18
C LYS A 447 -21.58 28.18 7.42
N ALA A 448 -22.26 29.29 7.13
CA ALA A 448 -23.53 29.28 6.40
C ALA A 448 -23.38 28.57 5.03
N GLY A 449 -24.12 27.48 4.83
CA GLY A 449 -24.12 26.68 3.60
C GLY A 449 -23.14 25.50 3.55
N LEU A 450 -22.33 25.28 4.58
CA LEU A 450 -21.37 24.17 4.68
C LEU A 450 -21.47 23.50 6.05
N ASN A 451 -22.38 22.54 6.18
CA ASN A 451 -22.52 21.73 7.40
C ASN A 451 -21.24 20.91 7.61
N GLY A 452 -20.58 21.04 8.76
CA GLY A 452 -19.39 20.23 9.08
C GLY A 452 -18.04 20.95 9.10
N ILE A 453 -18.00 22.25 8.80
CA ILE A 453 -16.76 23.04 8.74
C ILE A 453 -16.91 24.25 9.66
N ASP A 454 -16.02 24.37 10.65
CA ASP A 454 -15.98 25.56 11.50
C ASP A 454 -15.58 26.81 10.70
N ASN A 455 -15.85 27.96 11.29
CA ASN A 455 -15.52 29.24 10.74
C ASN A 455 -14.67 29.95 11.78
N GLY A 456 -13.35 29.86 11.70
CA GLY A 456 -12.43 30.46 12.67
C GLY A 456 -11.88 31.82 12.31
#